data_AF-A0A7Y2E4E7-F1
#
_entry.id   AF-A0A7Y2E4E7-F1
#
_cell.length_a   1.000
_cell.length_b   1.000
_cell.length_c   1.000
_cell.angle_alpha   90.00
_cell.angle_beta   90.00
_cell.angle_gamma   90.00
#
_symmetry.space_group_name_H-M   'P 1'
#
loop_
_entity.id
_entity.type
_entity.pdbx_description
1 polymer ?
#
loop_
_entity_poly.entity_id
_entity_poly.type
_entity_poly.pdbx_seq_one_letter_code
_entity_poly.pdbx_strand_id
1 'polypeptide(L)'
;MVLLFYGELPDERVADVRARLSVCSSCRDVLTGLEAIGEAVPRRSTVQIEDDALEAIRRSTAGKLRRYGREAESNRRGAWSGLFLRPALAGPAIALLAVIAFMIGFFMRPDLDVFPQTASTVQDLMYVSDISMNDDGTLAVTYAAASEETVRGTLDDPLIQRLLGRALIDGTDPVTRLRAANVIADIETGGSMRTDPDLTFALATVLAEENNTGLRLQAMQAAANLHP
;
A
#
# COMPACT_ATOMS: atom_id res chain seq x y z
N MET A 1 -26.82 -13.10 -10.48
CA MET A 1 -26.09 -14.29 -11.00
C MET A 1 -25.33 -14.98 -9.88
N VAL A 2 -24.30 -14.34 -9.32
CA VAL A 2 -23.48 -14.91 -8.23
C VAL A 2 -24.33 -15.34 -7.01
N LEU A 3 -25.24 -14.47 -6.53
CA LEU A 3 -26.13 -14.80 -5.42
C LEU A 3 -27.09 -15.97 -5.70
N LEU A 4 -27.49 -16.16 -6.97
CA LEU A 4 -28.32 -17.31 -7.37
C LEU A 4 -27.49 -18.61 -7.31
N PHE A 5 -26.23 -18.56 -7.75
CA PHE A 5 -25.30 -19.70 -7.72
C PHE A 5 -24.98 -20.16 -6.29
N TYR A 6 -24.89 -19.24 -5.34
CA TYR A 6 -24.69 -19.57 -3.91
C TYR A 6 -25.99 -19.89 -3.16
N GLY A 7 -27.15 -19.81 -3.80
CA GLY A 7 -28.44 -20.11 -3.16
C GLY A 7 -28.87 -19.06 -2.12
N GLU A 8 -28.32 -17.85 -2.19
CA GLU A 8 -28.58 -16.76 -1.24
C GLU A 8 -29.75 -15.86 -1.68
N LEU A 9 -30.37 -16.17 -2.82
CA LEU A 9 -31.46 -15.37 -3.36
C LEU A 9 -32.81 -15.84 -2.79
N PRO A 10 -33.67 -14.94 -2.26
CA PRO A 10 -34.99 -15.32 -1.77
C PRO A 10 -35.87 -15.87 -2.91
N ASP A 11 -36.75 -16.82 -2.60
CA ASP A 11 -37.53 -17.60 -3.57
C ASP A 11 -38.31 -16.72 -4.57
N GLU A 12 -38.85 -15.58 -4.11
CA GLU A 12 -39.57 -14.61 -4.94
C GLU A 12 -38.69 -14.07 -6.08
N ARG A 13 -37.40 -13.78 -5.79
CA ARG A 13 -36.45 -13.24 -6.78
C ARG A 13 -35.82 -14.32 -7.66
N VAL A 14 -35.92 -15.59 -7.27
CA VAL A 14 -35.43 -16.71 -8.09
C VAL A 14 -36.27 -16.85 -9.36
N ALA A 15 -37.59 -16.70 -9.26
CA ALA A 15 -38.49 -16.77 -10.41
C ALA A 15 -38.18 -15.69 -11.45
N ASP A 16 -37.98 -14.45 -11.00
CA ASP A 16 -37.66 -13.31 -11.87
C ASP A 16 -36.33 -13.49 -12.61
N VAL A 17 -35.30 -13.95 -11.89
CA VAL A 17 -33.98 -14.19 -12.50
C VAL A 17 -34.04 -15.35 -13.49
N ARG A 18 -34.81 -16.42 -13.21
CA ARG A 18 -35.02 -17.52 -14.16
C ARG A 18 -35.79 -17.09 -15.41
N ALA A 19 -36.80 -16.23 -15.27
CA ALA A 19 -37.50 -15.64 -16.40
C ALA A 19 -36.58 -14.75 -17.26
N ARG A 20 -35.61 -14.05 -16.65
CA ARG A 20 -34.62 -13.28 -17.41
C ARG A 20 -33.60 -14.17 -18.12
N LEU A 21 -33.21 -15.29 -17.50
CA LEU A 21 -32.30 -16.28 -18.08
C LEU A 21 -32.86 -16.94 -19.34
N SER A 22 -34.18 -17.10 -19.47
CA SER A 22 -34.77 -17.67 -20.69
C SER A 22 -34.66 -16.75 -21.91
N VAL A 23 -34.59 -15.43 -21.69
CA VAL A 23 -34.53 -14.43 -22.78
C VAL A 23 -33.09 -14.03 -23.12
N CYS A 24 -32.21 -13.96 -22.12
CA CYS A 24 -30.84 -13.47 -22.29
C CYS A 24 -29.85 -14.63 -22.46
N SER A 25 -29.28 -14.81 -23.65
CA SER A 25 -28.28 -15.86 -23.93
C SER A 25 -26.95 -15.60 -23.21
N SER A 26 -26.44 -14.37 -23.23
CA SER A 26 -25.19 -14.01 -22.53
C SER A 26 -25.28 -14.25 -21.02
N CYS A 27 -26.46 -14.03 -20.44
CA CYS A 27 -26.77 -14.32 -19.05
C CYS A 27 -26.66 -15.81 -18.73
N ARG A 28 -27.07 -16.69 -19.65
CA ARG A 28 -26.90 -18.14 -19.53
C ARG A 28 -25.43 -18.53 -19.63
N ASP A 29 -24.68 -17.93 -20.54
CA ASP A 29 -23.25 -18.24 -20.71
C ASP A 29 -22.46 -17.94 -19.42
N VAL A 30 -22.76 -16.82 -18.76
CA VAL A 30 -22.16 -16.47 -17.46
C VAL A 30 -22.53 -17.48 -16.38
N LEU A 31 -23.78 -17.95 -16.34
CA LEU A 31 -24.21 -18.95 -15.36
C LEU A 31 -23.49 -20.29 -15.58
N THR A 32 -23.45 -20.77 -16.82
CA THR A 32 -22.74 -22.00 -17.19
C THR A 32 -21.25 -21.89 -16.88
N GLY A 33 -20.63 -20.72 -17.08
CA GLY A 33 -19.24 -20.47 -16.71
C GLY A 33 -19.00 -20.55 -15.20
N LEU A 34 -19.90 -20.01 -14.40
CA LEU A 34 -19.83 -20.12 -12.93
C LEU A 34 -20.02 -21.56 -12.46
N GLU A 35 -20.91 -22.32 -13.09
CA GLU A 35 -21.10 -23.75 -12.82
C GLU A 35 -19.84 -24.57 -13.15
N ALA A 36 -19.20 -24.31 -14.29
CA ALA A 36 -17.95 -24.96 -14.68
C ALA A 36 -16.80 -24.64 -13.71
N ILE A 37 -16.69 -23.39 -13.24
CA ILE A 37 -15.72 -23.01 -12.20
C ILE A 37 -16.03 -23.74 -10.89
N GLY A 38 -17.31 -23.83 -10.52
CA GLY A 38 -17.76 -24.52 -9.31
C GLY A 38 -17.46 -26.03 -9.30
N GLU A 39 -17.46 -26.67 -10.47
CA GLU A 39 -17.10 -28.07 -10.64
C GLU A 39 -15.58 -28.27 -10.67
N ALA A 40 -14.85 -27.36 -11.31
CA ALA A 40 -13.39 -27.39 -11.39
C ALA A 40 -12.69 -27.09 -10.05
N VAL A 41 -13.31 -26.27 -9.19
CA VAL A 41 -12.80 -25.96 -7.86
C VAL A 41 -13.43 -26.94 -6.87
N PRO A 42 -12.70 -27.98 -6.41
CA PRO A 42 -13.23 -28.86 -5.38
C PRO A 42 -13.56 -28.01 -4.16
N ARG A 43 -14.85 -27.91 -3.85
CA ARG A 43 -15.34 -27.33 -2.60
C ARG A 43 -14.79 -28.21 -1.49
N ARG A 44 -13.56 -27.92 -1.04
CA ARG A 44 -13.03 -28.48 0.20
C ARG A 44 -14.05 -28.07 1.24
N SER A 45 -14.81 -29.05 1.73
CA SER A 45 -15.67 -28.92 2.89
C SER A 45 -14.90 -28.10 3.91
N THR A 46 -15.53 -27.07 4.45
CA THR A 46 -15.06 -26.34 5.62
C THR A 46 -14.38 -27.33 6.54
N VAL A 47 -13.04 -27.34 6.51
CA VAL A 47 -12.26 -28.18 7.42
C VAL A 47 -12.66 -27.63 8.77
N GLN A 48 -13.46 -28.38 9.52
CA GLN A 48 -13.72 -28.07 10.90
C GLN A 48 -12.36 -28.21 11.58
N ILE A 49 -11.67 -27.07 11.70
CA ILE A 49 -10.42 -27.01 12.41
C ILE A 49 -10.80 -27.24 13.85
N GLU A 50 -10.42 -28.39 14.38
CA GLU A 50 -10.59 -28.75 15.78
C GLU A 50 -10.03 -27.63 16.65
N ASP A 51 -10.75 -27.23 17.70
CA ASP A 51 -10.40 -26.07 18.52
C ASP A 51 -8.97 -26.16 19.09
N ASP A 52 -8.51 -27.38 19.34
CA ASP A 52 -7.14 -27.68 19.79
C ASP A 52 -6.08 -27.27 18.75
N ALA A 53 -6.37 -27.44 17.46
CA ALA A 53 -5.48 -27.02 16.38
C ALA A 53 -5.43 -25.48 16.26
N LEU A 54 -6.57 -24.81 16.45
CA LEU A 54 -6.63 -23.34 16.51
C LEU A 54 -5.84 -22.78 17.69
N GLU A 55 -5.95 -23.39 18.87
CA GLU A 55 -5.16 -23.00 20.04
C GLU A 55 -3.66 -23.26 19.83
N ALA A 56 -3.29 -24.38 19.23
CA ALA A 56 -1.90 -24.69 18.92
C ALA A 56 -1.29 -23.65 17.99
N ILE A 57 -2.02 -23.23 16.94
CA ILE A 57 -1.60 -22.17 16.04
C ILE A 57 -1.43 -20.85 16.79
N ARG A 58 -2.43 -20.43 17.59
CA ARG A 58 -2.39 -19.18 18.37
C ARG A 58 -1.20 -19.14 19.32
N ARG A 59 -0.93 -20.23 20.06
CA ARG A 59 0.22 -20.33 20.96
C ARG A 59 1.55 -20.25 20.20
N SER A 60 1.65 -20.92 19.05
CA SER A 60 2.87 -20.90 18.23
C SER A 60 3.18 -19.49 17.69
N THR A 61 2.16 -18.77 17.23
CA THR A 61 2.28 -17.42 16.70
C THR A 61 2.64 -16.42 17.80
N ALA A 62 1.97 -16.49 18.95
CA ALA A 62 2.30 -15.66 20.11
C ALA A 62 3.73 -15.90 20.62
N GLY A 63 4.20 -17.15 20.56
CA GLY A 63 5.59 -17.51 20.89
C GLY A 63 6.61 -16.85 19.96
N LYS A 64 6.35 -16.84 18.65
CA LYS A 64 7.22 -16.20 17.65
C LYS A 64 7.27 -14.68 17.84
N LEU A 65 6.12 -14.03 18.03
CA LEU A 65 6.03 -12.58 18.26
C LEU A 65 6.84 -12.13 19.50
N ARG A 66 6.78 -12.90 20.60
CA ARG A 66 7.56 -12.59 21.82
C ARG A 66 9.08 -12.66 21.60
N ARG A 67 9.56 -13.53 20.71
CA ARG A 67 10.99 -13.63 20.39
C ARG A 67 11.46 -12.39 19.64
N TYR A 68 10.72 -11.98 18.60
CA TYR A 68 11.03 -10.75 17.86
C TYR A 68 10.97 -9.50 18.75
N GLY A 69 10.00 -9.42 19.66
CA GLY A 69 9.90 -8.30 20.60
C GLY A 69 11.11 -8.18 21.55
N ARG A 70 11.60 -9.29 22.12
CA ARG A 70 12.77 -9.26 23.03
C ARG A 70 14.06 -8.89 22.34
N GLU A 71 14.26 -9.36 21.11
CA GLU A 71 15.48 -9.08 20.35
C GLU A 71 15.57 -7.60 19.96
N ALA A 72 14.42 -7.00 19.57
CA ALA A 72 14.31 -5.56 19.34
C ALA A 72 14.57 -4.72 20.60
N GLU A 73 14.07 -5.15 21.77
CA GLU A 73 14.23 -4.41 23.03
C GLU A 73 15.65 -4.53 23.61
N SER A 74 16.27 -5.70 23.47
CA SER A 74 17.67 -5.95 23.89
C SER A 74 18.66 -5.09 23.10
N ASN A 75 18.45 -4.96 21.78
CA ASN A 75 19.32 -4.15 20.93
C ASN A 75 19.20 -2.64 21.24
N ARG A 76 18.01 -2.18 21.64
CA ARG A 76 17.78 -0.78 22.06
C ARG A 76 18.49 -0.40 23.35
N ARG A 77 18.56 -1.30 24.35
CA ARG A 77 19.22 -1.00 25.64
C ARG A 77 20.75 -0.99 25.54
N GLY A 78 21.35 -1.80 24.67
CA GLY A 78 22.80 -1.83 24.45
C GLY A 78 23.37 -0.56 23.80
N ALA A 79 22.59 0.10 22.95
CA ALA A 79 23.03 1.31 22.24
C ALA A 79 23.05 2.57 23.14
N TRP A 80 22.23 2.62 24.19
CA TRP A 80 22.08 3.82 25.04
C TRP A 80 22.91 3.79 26.33
N SER A 81 23.38 2.63 26.79
CA SER A 81 24.16 2.51 28.04
C SER A 81 25.60 3.01 27.92
N GLY A 82 26.12 3.24 26.71
CA GLY A 82 27.49 3.70 26.49
C GLY A 82 27.69 5.22 26.55
N LEU A 83 26.62 6.02 26.42
CA LEU A 83 26.75 7.47 26.23
C LEU A 83 26.79 8.29 27.53
N PHE A 84 26.43 7.71 28.69
CA PHE A 84 26.22 8.48 29.93
C PHE A 84 27.32 8.37 31.00
N LEU A 85 28.43 7.66 30.74
CA LEU A 85 29.35 7.26 31.83
C LEU A 85 30.76 7.88 31.86
N ARG A 86 30.97 9.13 31.37
CA ARG A 86 32.24 9.86 31.60
C ARG A 86 32.08 11.39 31.74
N PRO A 87 31.70 11.94 32.91
CA PRO A 87 31.48 13.38 33.09
C PRO A 87 32.71 14.13 33.64
N ALA A 88 33.93 13.85 33.16
CA ALA A 88 35.14 14.46 33.73
C ALA A 88 35.96 15.35 32.77
N LEU A 89 35.69 15.33 31.45
CA LEU A 89 36.53 16.04 30.45
C LEU A 89 35.74 16.80 29.36
N ALA A 90 34.40 16.85 29.45
CA ALA A 90 33.54 17.34 28.37
C ALA A 90 33.15 18.84 28.44
N GLY A 91 33.68 19.61 29.40
CA GLY A 91 33.38 21.03 29.55
C GLY A 91 33.67 21.89 28.30
N PRO A 92 34.87 21.82 27.69
CA PRO A 92 35.19 22.67 26.55
C PRO A 92 34.61 22.18 25.22
N ALA A 93 34.34 20.87 25.08
CA ALA A 93 33.81 20.30 23.84
C ALA A 93 32.32 20.63 23.63
N ILE A 94 31.54 20.68 24.71
CA ILE A 94 30.10 21.00 24.66
C ILE A 94 29.88 22.47 24.25
N ALA A 95 30.73 23.39 24.76
CA ALA A 95 30.65 24.79 24.38
C ALA A 95 30.94 25.03 22.90
N LEU A 96 31.91 24.29 22.33
CA LEU A 96 32.27 24.41 20.91
C LEU A 96 31.17 23.85 20.00
N LEU A 97 30.54 22.72 20.38
CA LEU A 97 29.37 22.20 19.68
C LEU A 97 28.16 23.12 19.78
N ALA A 98 27.93 23.77 20.92
CA ALA A 98 26.85 24.73 21.08
C ALA A 98 27.04 25.97 20.18
N VAL A 99 28.27 26.46 20.02
CA VAL A 99 28.58 27.57 19.11
C VAL A 99 28.40 27.16 17.64
N ILE A 100 28.82 25.94 17.26
CA ILE A 100 28.60 25.41 15.91
C ILE A 100 27.10 25.23 15.63
N ALA A 101 26.35 24.64 16.56
CA ALA A 101 24.91 24.47 16.43
C ALA A 101 24.17 25.81 16.38
N PHE A 102 24.61 26.81 17.15
CA PHE A 102 24.05 28.17 17.11
C PHE A 102 24.38 28.87 15.79
N MET A 103 25.60 28.72 15.26
CA MET A 103 25.97 29.26 13.94
C MET A 103 25.15 28.64 12.81
N ILE A 104 24.94 27.32 12.84
CA ILE A 104 24.11 26.61 11.85
C ILE A 104 22.64 27.07 11.98
N GLY A 105 22.10 27.14 13.20
CA GLY A 105 20.72 27.57 13.42
C GLY A 105 20.47 29.06 13.16
N PHE A 106 21.49 29.91 13.27
CA PHE A 106 21.40 31.33 12.94
C PHE A 106 21.47 31.59 11.43
N PHE A 107 22.30 30.82 10.70
CA PHE A 107 22.37 30.89 9.24
C PHE A 107 21.20 30.19 8.55
N MET A 108 20.60 29.18 9.17
CA MET A 108 19.37 28.51 8.72
C MET A 108 18.13 29.05 9.44
N ARG A 109 18.01 30.37 9.60
CA ARG A 109 16.70 30.98 9.87
C ARG A 109 15.98 31.10 8.53
N PRO A 110 15.02 30.23 8.18
CA PRO A 110 14.14 30.52 7.06
C PRO A 110 13.35 31.77 7.44
N ASP A 111 13.38 32.78 6.57
CA ASP A 111 12.39 33.85 6.60
C ASP A 111 11.01 33.18 6.62
N LEU A 112 10.22 33.49 7.64
CA LEU A 112 8.82 33.08 7.75
C LEU A 112 7.98 33.88 6.74
N ASP A 113 8.27 33.69 5.46
CA ASP A 113 7.38 34.08 4.38
C ASP A 113 6.41 32.92 4.13
N VAL A 114 5.17 33.18 4.52
CA VAL A 114 4.00 32.41 4.15
C VAL A 114 3.82 32.51 2.63
N PHE A 115 4.35 31.55 1.84
CA PHE A 115 3.90 31.20 0.47
C PHE A 115 4.57 29.89 -0.03
N PRO A 116 3.99 29.20 -1.03
CA PRO A 116 3.70 27.77 -0.98
C PRO A 116 4.92 26.90 -1.32
N GLN A 117 5.02 25.76 -0.63
CA GLN A 117 6.01 24.73 -0.90
C GLN A 117 5.73 24.08 -2.27
N THR A 118 6.48 24.50 -3.28
CA THR A 118 6.73 23.68 -4.46
C THR A 118 8.22 23.44 -4.57
N ALA A 119 8.58 22.16 -4.66
CA ALA A 119 9.89 21.64 -5.02
C ALA A 119 11.01 21.76 -3.95
N SER A 120 10.96 20.86 -2.97
CA SER A 120 12.18 20.36 -2.32
C SER A 120 12.15 18.84 -2.38
N THR A 121 12.79 18.31 -3.43
CA THR A 121 13.49 17.02 -3.47
C THR A 121 12.76 15.83 -2.83
N VAL A 122 11.91 15.20 -3.63
CA VAL A 122 11.28 13.86 -3.46
C VAL A 122 12.32 12.72 -3.38
N GLN A 123 13.63 13.00 -3.44
CA GLN A 123 14.69 11.96 -3.46
C GLN A 123 15.00 11.34 -2.09
N ASP A 124 14.49 11.88 -0.98
CA ASP A 124 14.72 11.34 0.38
C ASP A 124 13.42 10.85 1.06
N LEU A 125 12.50 10.33 0.26
CA LEU A 125 11.30 9.64 0.76
C LEU A 125 11.67 8.18 1.05
N MET A 126 11.84 7.85 2.34
CA MET A 126 12.46 6.59 2.74
C MET A 126 11.56 5.36 2.57
N TYR A 127 10.23 5.45 2.60
CA TYR A 127 9.36 4.30 2.37
C TYR A 127 7.87 4.66 2.28
N VAL A 128 7.09 4.12 1.34
CA VAL A 128 5.62 4.24 1.37
C VAL A 128 5.04 3.10 2.19
N SER A 129 4.34 3.41 3.28
CA SER A 129 3.79 2.42 4.22
C SER A 129 2.36 2.02 3.88
N ASP A 130 1.49 2.98 3.55
CA ASP A 130 0.08 2.74 3.27
C ASP A 130 -0.48 3.70 2.21
N ILE A 131 -1.47 3.21 1.47
CA ILE A 131 -2.18 3.96 0.44
C ILE A 131 -3.67 3.73 0.69
N SER A 132 -4.46 4.78 0.80
CA SER A 132 -5.91 4.66 0.96
C SER A 132 -6.61 5.64 0.03
N MET A 133 -7.70 5.18 -0.59
CA MET A 133 -8.55 6.00 -1.42
C MET A 133 -9.85 6.24 -0.65
N ASN A 134 -10.23 7.50 -0.50
CA ASN A 134 -11.50 7.88 0.09
C ASN A 134 -12.61 7.83 -0.96
N ASP A 135 -13.86 7.72 -0.50
CA ASP A 135 -15.06 7.72 -1.35
C ASP A 135 -15.19 8.99 -2.21
N ASP A 136 -14.58 10.09 -1.76
CA ASP A 136 -14.56 11.39 -2.45
C ASP A 136 -13.51 11.46 -3.60
N GLY A 137 -12.86 10.34 -3.93
CA GLY A 137 -11.81 10.28 -4.96
C GLY A 137 -10.47 10.89 -4.52
N THR A 138 -10.33 11.27 -3.26
CA THR A 138 -9.08 11.77 -2.69
C THR A 138 -8.22 10.61 -2.21
N LEU A 139 -6.94 10.62 -2.55
CA LEU A 139 -5.94 9.66 -2.12
C LEU A 139 -5.18 10.18 -0.92
N ALA A 140 -5.01 9.32 0.08
CA ALA A 140 -4.12 9.53 1.21
C ALA A 140 -2.98 8.52 1.14
N VAL A 141 -1.76 9.02 0.98
CA VAL A 141 -0.55 8.21 0.94
C VAL A 141 0.27 8.51 2.19
N THR A 142 0.58 7.46 2.94
CA THR A 142 1.41 7.54 4.14
C THR A 142 2.80 7.04 3.81
N TYR A 143 3.81 7.85 4.11
CA TYR A 143 5.21 7.49 3.93
C TYR A 143 6.03 7.78 5.18
N ALA A 144 7.10 7.01 5.36
CA ALA A 144 8.09 7.21 6.39
C ALA A 144 9.29 7.97 5.80
N ALA A 145 9.56 9.15 6.36
CA ALA A 145 10.82 9.88 6.20
C ALA A 145 11.52 9.92 7.57
N ALA A 146 11.76 11.10 8.14
CA ALA A 146 12.19 11.24 9.54
C ALA A 146 11.05 10.99 10.54
N SER A 147 9.81 11.25 10.11
CA SER A 147 8.56 10.92 10.79
C SER A 147 7.57 10.35 9.76
N GLU A 148 6.53 9.67 10.25
CA GLU A 148 5.45 9.21 9.39
C GLU A 148 4.57 10.40 9.01
N GLU A 149 4.39 10.61 7.70
CA GLU A 149 3.64 11.72 7.15
C GLU A 149 2.58 11.18 6.20
N THR A 150 1.39 11.79 6.22
CA THR A 150 0.29 11.47 5.31
C THR A 150 0.04 12.65 4.39
N VAL A 151 0.26 12.44 3.10
CA VAL A 151 -0.08 13.40 2.05
C VAL A 151 -1.43 13.04 1.46
N ARG A 152 -2.29 14.05 1.29
CA ARG A 152 -3.61 13.91 0.68
C ARG A 152 -3.65 14.70 -0.61
N GLY A 153 -4.15 14.08 -1.68
CA GLY A 153 -4.26 14.72 -2.99
C GLY A 153 -5.11 13.91 -3.96
N THR A 154 -5.22 14.40 -5.18
CA THR A 154 -5.84 13.65 -6.28
C THR A 154 -4.79 12.90 -7.08
N LEU A 155 -5.22 12.01 -7.96
CA LEU A 155 -4.32 11.33 -8.90
C LEU A 155 -3.60 12.33 -9.83
N ASP A 156 -4.21 13.47 -10.15
CA ASP A 156 -3.57 14.53 -10.96
C ASP A 156 -2.40 15.23 -10.24
N ASP A 157 -2.24 15.05 -8.93
CA ASP A 157 -1.16 15.66 -8.18
C ASP A 157 0.19 14.97 -8.50
N PRO A 158 1.19 15.69 -9.03
CA PRO A 158 2.49 15.11 -9.36
C PRO A 158 3.20 14.51 -8.14
N LEU A 159 2.95 15.01 -6.92
CA LEU A 159 3.52 14.43 -5.71
C LEU A 159 2.92 13.06 -5.41
N ILE A 160 1.60 12.91 -5.54
CA ILE A 160 0.89 11.63 -5.36
C ILE A 160 1.36 10.62 -6.41
N GLN A 161 1.48 11.04 -7.67
CA GLN A 161 1.94 10.14 -8.75
C GLN A 161 3.36 9.63 -8.50
N ARG A 162 4.27 10.48 -8.02
CA ARG A 162 5.64 10.06 -7.66
C ARG A 162 5.65 9.10 -6.47
N LEU A 163 4.85 9.37 -5.44
CA LEU A 163 4.71 8.48 -4.30
C LEU A 163 4.17 7.10 -4.73
N LEU A 164 3.17 7.07 -5.61
CA LEU A 164 2.64 5.82 -6.18
C LEU A 164 3.68 5.08 -7.04
N GLY A 165 4.43 5.80 -7.88
CA GLY A 165 5.52 5.22 -8.66
C GLY A 165 6.61 4.59 -7.79
N ARG A 166 6.99 5.27 -6.70
CA ARG A 166 7.93 4.73 -5.71
C ARG A 166 7.34 3.52 -4.98
N ALA A 167 6.06 3.56 -4.62
CA ALA A 167 5.38 2.43 -4.00
C ALA A 167 5.35 1.19 -4.91
N LEU A 168 5.31 1.37 -6.24
CA LEU A 168 5.35 0.28 -7.22
C LEU A 168 6.73 -0.39 -7.32
N ILE A 169 7.81 0.39 -7.36
CA ILE A 169 9.18 -0.11 -7.54
C ILE A 169 9.79 -0.54 -6.21
N ASP A 170 9.71 0.31 -5.19
CA ASP A 170 10.47 0.17 -3.94
C ASP A 170 9.61 -0.25 -2.75
N GLY A 171 8.33 -0.57 -2.99
CA GLY A 171 7.45 -1.09 -1.95
C GLY A 171 7.98 -2.40 -1.39
N THR A 172 8.52 -2.39 -0.16
CA THR A 172 8.97 -3.58 0.58
C THR A 172 7.85 -4.62 0.79
N ASP A 173 6.59 -4.19 0.77
CA ASP A 173 5.41 -5.06 0.95
C ASP A 173 4.67 -5.26 -0.40
N PRO A 174 4.51 -6.51 -0.88
CA PRO A 174 3.69 -6.83 -2.05
C PRO A 174 2.27 -6.25 -2.00
N VAL A 175 1.68 -6.11 -0.81
CA VAL A 175 0.32 -5.54 -0.66
C VAL A 175 0.31 -4.06 -1.04
N THR A 176 1.28 -3.28 -0.59
CA THR A 176 1.40 -1.86 -0.92
C THR A 176 1.62 -1.65 -2.41
N ARG A 177 2.48 -2.47 -3.03
CA ARG A 177 2.73 -2.44 -4.48
C ARG A 177 1.46 -2.73 -5.27
N LEU A 178 0.72 -3.77 -4.87
CA LEU A 178 -0.55 -4.14 -5.51
C LEU A 178 -1.61 -3.06 -5.33
N ARG A 179 -1.69 -2.46 -4.14
CA ARG A 179 -2.63 -1.38 -3.89
C ARG A 179 -2.31 -0.14 -4.73
N ALA A 180 -1.04 0.22 -4.86
CA ALA A 180 -0.60 1.29 -5.74
C ALA A 180 -1.03 1.01 -7.19
N ALA A 181 -0.80 -0.21 -7.69
CA ALA A 181 -1.21 -0.61 -9.03
C ALA A 181 -2.74 -0.53 -9.22
N ASN A 182 -3.52 -1.01 -8.26
CA ASN A 182 -4.99 -0.97 -8.32
C ASN A 182 -5.51 0.46 -8.35
N VAL A 183 -4.97 1.36 -7.53
CA VAL A 183 -5.37 2.78 -7.51
C VAL A 183 -5.15 3.44 -8.86
N ILE A 184 -4.06 3.10 -9.55
CA ILE A 184 -3.77 3.62 -10.90
C ILE A 184 -4.66 2.91 -11.94
N ALA A 185 -4.97 1.63 -11.77
CA ALA A 185 -5.84 0.89 -12.67
C ALA A 185 -7.31 1.34 -12.59
N ASP A 186 -7.77 1.82 -11.43
CA ASP A 186 -9.14 2.31 -11.23
C ASP A 186 -9.39 3.71 -11.82
N ILE A 187 -8.39 4.32 -12.48
CA ILE A 187 -8.59 5.59 -13.21
C ILE A 187 -9.59 5.37 -14.34
N GLU A 188 -10.72 6.10 -14.29
CA GLU A 188 -11.67 6.14 -15.39
C GLU A 188 -11.00 6.72 -16.64
N THR A 189 -11.08 5.97 -17.74
CA THR A 189 -10.42 6.18 -19.05
C THR A 189 -10.83 7.46 -19.79
N GLY A 190 -11.53 8.39 -19.14
CA GLY A 190 -12.10 9.61 -19.73
C GLY A 190 -11.47 10.92 -19.27
N GLY A 191 -10.61 10.90 -18.24
CA GLY A 191 -9.93 12.09 -17.74
C GLY A 191 -8.64 12.37 -18.51
N SER A 192 -8.44 13.62 -18.97
CA SER A 192 -7.14 14.08 -19.50
C SER A 192 -6.14 14.26 -18.36
N MET A 193 -5.83 13.18 -17.66
CA MET A 193 -4.87 13.16 -16.56
C MET A 193 -3.47 13.36 -17.14
N ARG A 194 -2.70 14.26 -16.53
CA ARG A 194 -1.30 14.47 -16.90
C ARG A 194 -0.45 13.44 -16.17
N THR A 195 -0.01 12.42 -16.89
CA THR A 195 0.87 11.37 -16.37
C THR A 195 2.28 11.88 -16.15
N ASP A 196 2.79 11.70 -14.94
CA ASP A 196 4.17 11.98 -14.56
C ASP A 196 5.09 10.90 -15.17
N PRO A 197 6.23 11.29 -15.78
CA PRO A 197 7.13 10.35 -16.43
C PRO A 197 7.71 9.29 -15.48
N ASP A 198 7.85 9.60 -14.19
CA ASP A 198 8.37 8.65 -13.19
C ASP A 198 7.36 7.53 -12.94
N LEU A 199 6.05 7.83 -13.00
CA LEU A 199 4.99 6.84 -12.88
C LEU A 199 4.96 5.90 -14.08
N THR A 200 5.11 6.44 -15.29
CA THR A 200 5.21 5.63 -16.52
C THR A 200 6.43 4.71 -16.49
N PHE A 201 7.57 5.24 -16.05
CA PHE A 201 8.79 4.43 -15.87
C PHE A 201 8.57 3.31 -14.85
N ALA A 202 7.97 3.62 -13.69
CA ALA A 202 7.66 2.63 -12.66
C ALA A 202 6.78 1.48 -13.18
N LEU A 203 5.72 1.80 -13.92
CA LEU A 203 4.85 0.80 -14.53
C LEU A 203 5.59 -0.06 -15.56
N ALA A 204 6.43 0.54 -16.40
CA ALA A 204 7.25 -0.19 -17.36
C ALA A 204 8.23 -1.15 -16.68
N THR A 205 8.88 -0.72 -15.60
CA THR A 205 9.77 -1.57 -14.78
C THR A 205 9.01 -2.75 -14.18
N VAL A 206 7.84 -2.50 -13.57
CA VAL A 206 6.99 -3.58 -13.03
C VAL A 206 6.58 -4.57 -14.13
N LEU A 207 6.19 -4.10 -15.31
CA LEU A 207 5.83 -4.98 -16.42
C LEU A 207 7.00 -5.84 -16.92
N ALA A 208 8.22 -5.31 -16.88
CA ALA A 208 9.42 -5.99 -17.35
C ALA A 208 10.00 -6.98 -16.34
N GLU A 209 10.02 -6.62 -15.06
CA GLU A 209 10.82 -7.32 -14.04
C GLU A 209 9.97 -8.09 -13.01
N GLU A 210 8.67 -7.80 -12.89
CA GLU A 210 7.84 -8.38 -11.83
C GLU A 210 7.44 -9.84 -12.10
N ASN A 211 7.65 -10.68 -11.09
CA ASN A 211 7.28 -12.10 -11.13
C ASN A 211 5.82 -12.33 -10.69
N ASN A 212 5.27 -11.45 -9.86
CA ASN A 212 3.88 -11.55 -9.43
C ASN A 212 2.92 -11.26 -10.59
N THR A 213 2.23 -12.30 -11.08
CA THR A 213 1.30 -12.21 -12.21
C THR A 213 0.12 -11.27 -11.94
N GLY A 214 -0.36 -11.20 -10.69
CA GLY A 214 -1.44 -10.30 -10.31
C GLY A 214 -1.01 -8.84 -10.38
N LEU A 215 0.17 -8.52 -9.84
CA LEU A 215 0.73 -7.17 -9.92
C LEU A 215 1.00 -6.76 -11.37
N ARG A 216 1.51 -7.68 -12.20
CA ARG A 216 1.76 -7.42 -13.62
C ARG A 216 0.47 -7.17 -14.41
N LEU A 217 -0.61 -7.92 -14.13
CA LEU A 217 -1.92 -7.68 -14.74
C LEU A 217 -2.47 -6.30 -14.38
N GLN A 218 -2.36 -5.91 -13.11
CA GLN A 218 -2.81 -4.60 -12.64
C GLN A 218 -1.97 -3.46 -13.23
N ALA A 219 -0.65 -3.62 -13.28
CA ALA A 219 0.24 -2.67 -13.95
C ALA A 219 -0.09 -2.52 -15.45
N MET A 220 -0.50 -3.60 -16.12
CA MET A 220 -0.91 -3.55 -17.53
C MET A 220 -2.22 -2.77 -17.71
N GLN A 221 -3.20 -2.97 -16.82
CA GLN A 221 -4.46 -2.22 -16.82
C GLN A 221 -4.21 -0.73 -16.54
N ALA A 222 -3.42 -0.43 -15.52
CA ALA A 222 -2.97 0.93 -15.21
C ALA A 222 -2.29 1.61 -16.40
N ALA A 223 -1.35 0.93 -17.07
CA ALA A 223 -0.67 1.47 -18.24
C ALA A 223 -1.61 1.71 -19.44
N ALA A 224 -2.60 0.82 -19.65
CA ALA A 224 -3.60 0.98 -20.69
C ALA A 224 -4.51 2.20 -20.44
N ASN A 225 -4.83 2.50 -19.19
CA ASN A 225 -5.68 3.63 -18.84
C ASN A 225 -4.95 4.99 -18.93
N LEU A 226 -3.62 4.98 -18.81
CA LEU A 226 -2.78 6.19 -18.91
C LEU A 226 -2.46 6.59 -20.37
N HIS A 227 -2.65 5.69 -21.33
CA HIS A 227 -2.44 5.93 -22.76
C HIS A 227 -3.77 5.73 -23.52
N PRO A 228 -4.60 6.79 -23.69
CA PRO A 228 -5.78 6.73 -24.53
C PRO A 228 -5.44 6.61 -26.03
#